data_AF-A0AA37TU89-F1
#
_entry.id   AF-A0AA37TU89-F1
#
_cell.length_a   1.000
_cell.length_b   1.000
_cell.length_c   1.000
_cell.angle_alpha   90.00
_cell.angle_beta   90.00
_cell.angle_gamma   90.00
#
_symmetry.space_group_name_H-M   'P 1'
#
loop_
_entity.id
_entity.type
_entity.pdbx_description
1 polymer ?
#
loop_
_entity_poly.entity_id
_entity_poly.type
_entity_poly.pdbx_seq_one_letter_code
_entity_poly.pdbx_strand_id
1 'polypeptide(L)'
;MTAILGKSIMGGVLALGLATLAQADAVKTEVAQLGGSSITLHLQPFLTETELATLRVVMTNTDALGLFVPDASKGFAALAVSPDDGFLPEGAPAASAQALGGLVDAETAAKDALAACDKLRKGEAACVLVLEIAPKA
;
A
#
# COMPACT_ATOMS: atom_id res chain seq x y z
N MET A 1 -34.15 -36.20 52.22
CA MET A 1 -35.09 -35.05 52.25
C MET A 1 -34.78 -34.19 51.05
N THR A 2 -35.65 -34.29 50.05
CA THR A 2 -35.56 -33.65 48.74
C THR A 2 -36.30 -32.32 48.82
N ALA A 3 -35.67 -31.21 48.44
CA ALA A 3 -36.36 -29.95 48.17
C ALA A 3 -36.06 -29.54 46.72
N ILE A 4 -36.94 -30.00 45.83
CA ILE A 4 -37.16 -29.45 44.50
C ILE A 4 -38.17 -28.33 44.70
N LEU A 5 -37.85 -27.08 44.34
CA LEU A 5 -38.86 -26.10 43.89
C LEU A 5 -38.15 -24.87 43.31
N GLY A 6 -38.37 -24.60 42.03
CA GLY A 6 -37.83 -23.41 41.37
C GLY A 6 -38.03 -23.46 39.86
N LYS A 7 -39.28 -23.63 39.44
CA LYS A 7 -39.70 -23.74 38.05
C LYS A 7 -39.80 -22.32 37.47
N SER A 8 -38.76 -21.87 36.76
CA SER A 8 -38.84 -20.72 35.87
C SER A 8 -38.75 -21.18 34.43
N ILE A 9 -39.73 -20.73 33.67
CA ILE A 9 -40.11 -21.11 32.32
C ILE A 9 -39.57 -20.03 31.39
N MET A 10 -39.17 -20.42 30.18
CA MET A 10 -39.11 -19.58 28.97
C MET A 10 -38.15 -18.37 28.97
N GLY A 11 -37.27 -18.35 27.97
CA GLY A 11 -36.62 -17.10 27.54
C GLY A 11 -35.32 -17.35 26.80
N GLY A 12 -35.41 -17.74 25.53
CA GLY A 12 -34.23 -17.90 24.69
C GLY A 12 -33.56 -16.57 24.38
N VAL A 13 -32.25 -16.58 24.22
CA VAL A 13 -31.54 -15.88 23.15
C VAL A 13 -30.27 -16.70 22.87
N LEU A 14 -30.27 -17.37 21.72
CA LEU A 14 -29.06 -17.86 21.08
C LEU A 14 -28.27 -16.63 20.63
N ALA A 15 -27.37 -16.12 21.48
CA ALA A 15 -26.48 -15.03 21.11
C ALA A 15 -25.40 -15.59 20.17
N LEU A 16 -25.75 -15.71 18.89
CA LEU A 16 -24.79 -15.80 17.80
C LEU A 16 -23.95 -14.51 17.86
N GLY A 17 -22.78 -14.61 18.48
CA GLY A 17 -21.74 -13.61 18.38
C GLY A 17 -21.41 -13.41 16.91
N LEU A 18 -21.90 -12.31 16.36
CA LEU A 18 -21.54 -11.79 15.06
C LEU A 18 -20.03 -11.57 15.08
N ALA A 19 -19.29 -12.51 14.50
CA ALA A 19 -17.93 -12.26 14.06
C ALA A 19 -18.03 -11.16 12.99
N THR A 20 -17.79 -9.92 13.39
CA THR A 20 -17.50 -8.84 12.47
C THR A 20 -16.17 -9.19 11.80
N LEU A 21 -16.24 -9.90 10.67
CA LEU A 21 -15.20 -9.89 9.66
C LEU A 21 -15.08 -8.45 9.19
N ALA A 22 -14.21 -7.69 9.84
CA ALA A 22 -13.68 -6.46 9.27
C ALA A 22 -12.97 -6.86 7.98
N GLN A 23 -13.68 -6.80 6.85
CA GLN A 23 -13.05 -6.81 5.54
C GLN A 23 -12.32 -5.48 5.44
N ALA A 24 -11.03 -5.49 5.76
CA ALA A 24 -10.14 -4.47 5.23
C ALA A 24 -10.23 -4.61 3.70
N ASP A 25 -10.94 -3.69 3.04
CA ASP A 25 -10.99 -3.62 1.58
C ASP A 25 -9.54 -3.66 1.06
N ALA A 26 -9.19 -4.75 0.37
CA ALA A 26 -7.87 -4.92 -0.17
C ALA A 26 -7.61 -3.79 -1.17
N VAL A 27 -6.49 -3.07 -0.99
CA VAL A 27 -6.08 -2.02 -1.93
C VAL A 27 -5.97 -2.65 -3.33
N LYS A 28 -6.70 -2.07 -4.30
CA LYS A 28 -6.67 -2.58 -5.67
C LYS A 28 -5.28 -2.34 -6.27
N THR A 29 -4.83 -3.28 -7.10
CA THR A 29 -3.52 -3.18 -7.75
C THR A 29 -3.63 -3.30 -9.26
N GLU A 30 -2.76 -2.57 -9.96
CA GLU A 30 -2.48 -2.77 -11.38
C GLU A 30 -1.07 -3.34 -11.53
N VAL A 31 -0.87 -4.26 -12.48
CA VAL A 31 0.43 -4.88 -12.70
C VAL A 31 0.82 -4.72 -14.17
N ALA A 32 2.04 -4.25 -14.42
CA ALA A 32 2.63 -4.17 -15.75
C ALA A 32 3.96 -4.94 -15.80
N GLN A 33 4.32 -5.36 -17.00
CA GLN A 33 5.66 -5.83 -17.31
C GLN A 33 6.38 -4.74 -18.10
N LEU A 34 7.57 -4.34 -17.63
CA LEU A 34 8.37 -3.31 -18.27
C LEU A 34 9.82 -3.77 -18.34
N GLY A 35 10.26 -4.13 -19.55
CA GLY A 35 11.58 -4.71 -19.76
C GLY A 35 11.79 -6.00 -18.94
N GLY A 36 12.79 -5.97 -18.07
CA GLY A 36 13.17 -7.08 -17.19
C GLY A 36 12.51 -7.06 -15.82
N SER A 37 11.50 -6.21 -15.60
CA SER A 37 10.86 -6.04 -14.28
C SER A 37 9.33 -6.18 -14.36
N SER A 38 8.75 -6.65 -13.26
CA SER A 38 7.32 -6.57 -12.98
C SER A 38 7.06 -5.40 -12.03
N ILE A 39 6.09 -4.56 -12.37
CA ILE A 39 5.76 -3.35 -11.61
C ILE A 39 4.31 -3.45 -11.13
N THR A 40 4.11 -3.32 -9.83
CA THR A 40 2.81 -3.30 -9.17
C THR A 40 2.50 -1.88 -8.71
N LEU A 41 1.38 -1.32 -9.16
CA LEU A 41 0.83 -0.04 -8.75
C LEU A 41 -0.33 -0.26 -7.77
N HIS A 42 -0.25 0.33 -6.59
CA HIS A 42 -1.33 0.30 -5.59
C HIS A 42 -2.24 1.51 -5.78
N LEU A 43 -3.53 1.26 -6.05
CA LEU A 43 -4.54 2.28 -6.30
C LEU A 43 -5.06 2.87 -4.98
N GLN A 44 -4.21 3.65 -4.33
CA GLN A 44 -4.54 4.29 -3.07
C GLN A 44 -5.66 5.34 -3.26
N PRO A 45 -6.67 5.40 -2.38
CA PRO A 45 -7.85 6.25 -2.57
C PRO A 45 -7.57 7.76 -2.47
N PHE A 46 -6.43 8.15 -1.88
CA PHE A 46 -6.02 9.56 -1.80
C PHE A 46 -5.33 10.05 -3.09
N LEU A 47 -4.91 9.14 -3.98
CA LEU A 47 -4.27 9.54 -5.24
C LEU A 47 -5.32 10.12 -6.17
N THR A 48 -5.04 11.32 -6.67
CA THR A 48 -5.84 11.98 -7.70
C THR A 48 -5.74 11.23 -9.03
N GLU A 49 -6.70 11.48 -9.93
CA GLU A 49 -6.67 10.88 -11.28
C GLU A 49 -5.40 11.25 -12.05
N THR A 50 -4.90 12.48 -11.86
CA THR A 50 -3.65 12.95 -12.47
C THR A 50 -2.45 12.18 -11.93
N GLU A 51 -2.35 12.00 -10.61
CA GLU A 51 -1.25 11.22 -10.00
C GLU A 51 -1.29 9.76 -10.41
N LEU A 52 -2.48 9.14 -10.44
CA LEU A 52 -2.64 7.79 -10.96
C LEU A 52 -2.23 7.68 -12.43
N ALA A 53 -2.61 8.65 -13.27
CA ALA A 53 -2.19 8.68 -14.66
C ALA A 53 -0.67 8.79 -14.79
N THR A 54 -0.02 9.62 -13.97
CA THR A 54 1.45 9.70 -13.94
C THR A 54 2.08 8.37 -13.52
N LEU A 55 1.59 7.73 -12.45
CA LEU A 55 2.12 6.44 -11.98
C LEU A 55 1.92 5.33 -13.03
N ARG A 56 0.82 5.34 -13.79
CA ARG A 56 0.60 4.43 -14.92
C ARG A 56 1.58 4.69 -16.07
N VAL A 57 1.96 5.95 -16.32
CA VAL A 57 3.05 6.25 -17.26
C VAL A 57 4.38 5.71 -16.72
N VAL A 58 4.69 5.94 -15.45
CA VAL A 58 5.91 5.43 -14.80
C VAL A 58 6.01 3.90 -14.91
N MET A 59 4.93 3.17 -14.65
CA MET A 59 4.94 1.70 -14.71
C MET A 59 5.00 1.13 -16.14
N THR A 60 4.79 1.94 -17.17
CA THR A 60 4.76 1.49 -18.59
C THR A 60 5.84 2.12 -19.46
N ASN A 61 6.67 3.01 -18.91
CA ASN A 61 7.72 3.72 -19.65
C ASN A 61 9.05 3.65 -18.90
N THR A 62 10.06 3.04 -19.52
CA THR A 62 11.38 2.80 -18.90
C THR A 62 12.10 4.09 -18.52
N ASP A 63 11.98 5.14 -19.32
CA ASP A 63 12.64 6.42 -19.05
C ASP A 63 11.96 7.12 -17.86
N ALA A 64 10.62 7.10 -17.83
CA ALA A 64 9.86 7.62 -16.69
C ALA A 64 10.19 6.82 -15.41
N LEU A 65 10.26 5.49 -15.48
CA LEU A 65 10.66 4.67 -14.34
C LEU A 65 12.03 5.07 -13.80
N GLY A 66 13.02 5.27 -14.68
CA GLY A 66 14.38 5.67 -14.27
C GLY A 66 14.45 7.06 -13.61
N LEU A 67 13.52 7.96 -13.95
CA LEU A 67 13.44 9.30 -13.35
C LEU A 67 12.81 9.27 -11.95
N PHE A 68 11.77 8.46 -11.76
CA PHE A 68 11.02 8.42 -10.50
C PHE A 68 11.55 7.37 -9.52
N VAL A 69 12.14 6.28 -10.01
CA VAL A 69 12.69 5.20 -9.19
C VAL A 69 14.11 4.90 -9.67
N PRO A 70 15.10 5.68 -9.20
CA PRO A 70 16.49 5.42 -9.50
C PRO A 70 16.88 3.98 -9.15
N ASP A 71 17.72 3.36 -9.97
CA ASP A 71 18.23 2.00 -9.77
C ASP A 71 17.16 0.88 -9.78
N ALA A 72 15.93 1.14 -10.22
CA ALA A 72 14.87 0.12 -10.34
C ALA A 72 15.23 -1.07 -11.24
N SER A 73 16.19 -0.91 -12.17
CA SER A 73 16.67 -2.00 -13.04
C SER A 73 17.76 -2.88 -12.40
N LYS A 74 18.28 -2.51 -11.23
CA LYS A 74 19.40 -3.19 -10.56
C LYS A 74 18.97 -4.20 -9.49
N GLY A 75 17.68 -4.34 -9.23
CA GLY A 75 17.16 -5.22 -8.17
C GLY A 75 15.70 -4.93 -7.87
N PHE A 76 15.29 -5.18 -6.63
CA PHE A 76 13.97 -4.78 -6.14
C PHE A 76 13.94 -3.28 -5.85
N ALA A 77 12.77 -2.67 -6.01
CA ALA A 77 12.56 -1.26 -5.70
C ALA A 77 11.13 -1.01 -5.20
N ALA A 78 10.93 0.07 -4.48
CA ALA A 78 9.62 0.50 -4.02
C ALA A 78 9.52 2.03 -3.95
N LEU A 79 8.32 2.56 -4.15
CA LEU A 79 7.97 3.97 -3.95
C LEU A 79 6.89 4.07 -2.86
N ALA A 80 7.19 4.80 -1.80
CA ALA A 80 6.25 5.12 -0.73
C ALA A 80 5.82 6.58 -0.78
N VAL A 81 4.57 6.86 -0.40
CA VAL A 81 3.97 8.20 -0.39
C VAL A 81 3.17 8.40 0.89
N SER A 82 3.22 9.62 1.43
CA SER A 82 2.40 10.07 2.54
C SER A 82 1.00 10.45 2.03
N PRO A 83 -0.08 9.85 2.58
CA PRO A 83 -1.44 10.18 2.16
C PRO A 83 -1.79 11.67 2.30
N ASP A 84 -1.27 12.32 3.34
CA ASP A 84 -1.56 13.72 3.65
C ASP A 84 -0.77 14.71 2.77
N ASP A 85 0.39 14.28 2.25
CA ASP A 85 1.22 15.12 1.37
C ASP A 85 0.86 14.93 -0.11
N GLY A 86 0.33 13.77 -0.48
CA GLY A 86 0.11 13.37 -1.87
C GLY A 86 1.39 12.98 -2.61
N PHE A 87 1.25 12.55 -3.86
CA PHE A 87 2.39 12.23 -4.73
C PHE A 87 2.88 13.48 -5.48
N LEU A 88 1.97 14.28 -6.03
CA LEU A 88 2.25 15.48 -6.85
C LEU A 88 1.38 16.69 -6.45
N PRO A 89 1.41 17.16 -5.19
CA PRO A 89 0.52 18.22 -4.70
C PRO A 89 0.61 19.54 -5.48
N GLU A 90 1.76 19.82 -6.12
CA GLU A 90 1.97 21.01 -6.98
C GLU A 90 2.60 20.63 -8.34
N GLY A 91 2.32 19.42 -8.83
CA GLY A 91 2.87 18.91 -10.09
C GLY A 91 4.33 18.45 -10.02
N ALA A 92 4.94 18.47 -8.83
CA ALA A 92 6.25 17.91 -8.54
C ALA A 92 6.16 16.87 -7.41
N PRO A 93 7.02 15.83 -7.39
CA PRO A 93 7.04 14.85 -6.32
C PRO A 93 7.13 15.51 -4.95
N ALA A 94 6.21 15.13 -4.06
CA ALA A 94 6.31 15.54 -2.66
C ALA A 94 7.64 15.07 -2.06
N ALA A 95 8.19 15.81 -1.10
CA ALA A 95 9.42 15.40 -0.42
C ALA A 95 9.28 14.03 0.27
N SER A 96 8.08 13.65 0.70
CA SER A 96 7.79 12.34 1.27
C SER A 96 7.59 11.22 0.23
N ALA A 97 7.50 11.54 -1.06
CA ALA A 97 7.48 10.53 -2.12
C ALA A 97 8.87 9.90 -2.29
N GLN A 98 9.13 8.81 -1.57
CA GLN A 98 10.44 8.20 -1.46
C GLN A 98 10.52 6.91 -2.24
N ALA A 99 11.36 6.93 -3.28
CA ALA A 99 11.66 5.77 -4.11
C ALA A 99 13.07 5.27 -3.82
N LEU A 100 13.19 3.97 -3.53
CA LEU A 100 14.46 3.30 -3.33
C LEU A 100 14.53 2.08 -4.25
N GLY A 101 15.65 1.91 -4.93
CA GLY A 101 15.88 0.79 -5.86
C GLY A 101 17.25 0.16 -5.71
N GLY A 102 17.46 -0.93 -6.47
CA GLY A 102 18.69 -1.72 -6.41
C GLY A 102 18.82 -2.56 -5.14
N LEU A 103 17.71 -2.93 -4.53
CA LEU A 103 17.67 -3.66 -3.27
C LEU A 103 17.58 -5.17 -3.47
N VAL A 104 17.94 -5.90 -2.42
CA VAL A 104 18.16 -7.37 -2.47
C VAL A 104 16.86 -8.16 -2.54
N ASP A 105 15.77 -7.65 -1.97
CA ASP A 105 14.46 -8.29 -1.94
C ASP A 105 13.33 -7.25 -1.79
N ALA A 106 12.10 -7.70 -2.03
CA ALA A 106 10.90 -6.86 -1.98
C ALA A 106 10.61 -6.32 -0.57
N GLU A 107 10.85 -7.13 0.47
CA GLU A 107 10.57 -6.74 1.86
C GLU A 107 11.47 -5.57 2.29
N THR A 108 12.76 -5.65 1.98
CA THR A 108 13.74 -4.59 2.24
C THR A 108 13.36 -3.33 1.47
N ALA A 109 12.99 -3.46 0.20
CA ALA A 109 12.56 -2.32 -0.61
C ALA A 109 11.34 -1.61 -0.04
N ALA A 110 10.30 -2.37 0.28
CA ALA A 110 9.09 -1.84 0.91
C ALA A 110 9.41 -1.13 2.23
N LYS A 111 10.12 -1.81 3.13
CA LYS A 111 10.43 -1.30 4.46
C LYS A 111 11.27 -0.03 4.41
N ASP A 112 12.32 0.00 3.59
CA ASP A 112 13.23 1.14 3.53
C ASP A 112 12.54 2.36 2.88
N ALA A 113 11.72 2.14 1.84
CA ALA A 113 10.95 3.22 1.21
C ALA A 113 9.95 3.83 2.19
N LEU A 114 9.20 2.99 2.93
CA LEU A 114 8.28 3.43 3.98
C LEU A 114 9.01 4.22 5.08
N ALA A 115 10.13 3.68 5.57
CA ALA A 115 10.92 4.33 6.62
C ALA A 115 11.53 5.66 6.15
N ALA A 116 11.90 5.78 4.87
CA ALA A 116 12.36 7.04 4.29
C ALA A 116 11.20 8.04 4.16
N CYS A 117 10.04 7.61 3.67
CA CYS A 117 8.84 8.44 3.56
C CYS A 117 8.39 8.96 4.94
N ASP A 118 8.34 8.09 5.95
CA ASP A 118 7.88 8.45 7.31
C ASP A 118 8.79 9.49 7.98
N LYS A 119 10.06 9.58 7.60
CA LYS A 119 10.98 10.62 8.10
C LYS A 119 10.69 12.00 7.50
N LEU A 120 10.05 12.04 6.33
CA LEU A 120 9.86 13.24 5.52
C LEU A 120 8.38 13.66 5.42
N ARG A 121 7.45 12.81 5.85
CA ARG A 121 6.01 13.13 5.86
C ARG A 121 5.72 14.33 6.76
N LYS A 122 4.83 15.21 6.31
CA LYS A 122 4.37 16.36 7.12
C LYS A 122 3.09 16.06 7.90
N GLY A 123 2.27 15.16 7.38
CA GLY A 123 1.02 14.73 8.01
C GLY A 123 1.19 13.60 9.02
N GLU A 124 0.07 13.19 9.63
CA GLU A 124 0.02 12.16 10.66
C GLU A 124 -0.23 10.77 10.10
N ALA A 125 -0.86 10.66 8.92
CA ALA A 125 -1.12 9.40 8.26
C ALA A 125 0.19 8.67 7.95
N ALA A 126 0.23 7.37 8.24
CA ALA A 126 1.38 6.54 7.92
C ALA A 126 1.61 6.50 6.41
N CYS A 127 2.87 6.53 6.00
CA CYS A 127 3.22 6.32 4.61
C CYS A 127 2.74 4.95 4.10
N VAL A 128 2.41 4.89 2.82
CA VAL A 128 2.00 3.65 2.15
C VAL A 128 2.76 3.46 0.85
N LEU A 129 2.84 2.22 0.38
CA LEU A 129 3.42 1.92 -0.92
C LEU A 129 2.45 2.30 -2.03
N VAL A 130 3.00 2.88 -3.10
CA VAL A 130 2.28 3.17 -4.35
C VAL A 130 2.88 2.44 -5.53
N LEU A 131 4.18 2.13 -5.53
CA LEU A 131 4.81 1.23 -6.50
C LEU A 131 5.69 0.20 -5.81
N GLU A 132 5.67 -1.02 -6.35
CA GLU A 132 6.63 -2.07 -6.08
C GLU A 132 7.19 -2.60 -7.40
N ILE A 133 8.51 -2.79 -7.46
CA ILE A 133 9.23 -3.26 -8.63
C ILE A 133 9.99 -4.51 -8.22
N ALA A 134 9.72 -5.61 -8.93
CA ALA A 134 10.43 -6.87 -8.78
C ALA A 134 11.17 -7.21 -10.07
N PRO A 135 12.42 -7.71 -10.01
CA PRO A 135 13.06 -8.34 -11.15
C PRO A 135 12.19 -9.49 -11.67
N LYS A 136 12.16 -9.66 -12.99
CA LYS A 136 11.50 -10.81 -13.60
C LYS A 136 12.25 -12.09 -13.21
N ALA A 137 11.49 -13.09 -12.74
CA ALA A 137 11.99 -14.43 -12.45
C ALA A 137 12.42 -15.18 -13.72
#